data_AF-G4TW51-F1
#
_entry.id   AF-G4TW51-F1
#
_cell.length_a   1.000
_cell.length_b   1.000
_cell.length_c   1.000
_cell.angle_alpha   90.00
_cell.angle_beta   90.00
_cell.angle_gamma   90.00
#
_symmetry.space_group_name_H-M   'P 1'
#
loop_
_entity.id
_entity.type
_entity.pdbx_description
1 polymer ?
#
loop_
_entity_poly.entity_id
_entity_poly.type
_entity_poly.pdbx_seq_one_letter_code
_entity_poly.pdbx_strand_id
1 'polypeptide(L)'
;MGPITPSEPFNGPAPPKVSVDTLAALSEKYGAKIVQSAQQIHERSKRLVIGDGSSTSFLYMALAPTGASTTSLGHLIYAQTGGSVQKRLGDIMPGDIVALYEAHFKGHKGGLGLGNYSAVWGSREEPVLGIVSDFEAKKSKIKAYAVNQHPNSYPTIDAPSYKLDDLKSGTVKVFRVAEEMR
;
A
#
# COMPACT_ATOMS: atom_id res chain seq x y z
N MET A 1 -28.44 -21.72 -9.62
CA MET A 1 -27.64 -20.50 -9.40
C MET A 1 -26.67 -20.82 -8.28
N GLY A 2 -25.37 -20.76 -8.53
CA GLY A 2 -24.38 -20.93 -7.45
C GLY A 2 -24.49 -19.79 -6.44
N PRO A 3 -24.01 -19.96 -5.20
CA PRO A 3 -23.98 -18.86 -4.24
C PRO A 3 -23.12 -17.74 -4.84
N ILE A 4 -23.71 -16.57 -4.99
CA ILE A 4 -22.97 -15.30 -5.08
C ILE A 4 -22.27 -15.13 -3.73
N THR A 5 -21.05 -15.67 -3.63
CA THR A 5 -20.14 -15.29 -2.56
C THR A 5 -19.98 -13.78 -2.66
N PRO A 6 -20.27 -12.99 -1.61
CA PRO A 6 -19.91 -11.58 -1.60
C PRO A 6 -18.43 -11.50 -1.99
N SER A 7 -18.11 -10.78 -3.07
CA SER A 7 -16.77 -10.69 -3.60
C SER A 7 -15.84 -10.24 -2.49
N GLU A 8 -14.80 -11.02 -2.19
CA GLU A 8 -13.71 -10.57 -1.33
C GLU A 8 -13.28 -9.15 -1.76
N PRO A 9 -13.06 -8.23 -0.81
CA PRO A 9 -12.68 -6.86 -1.14
C PRO A 9 -11.46 -6.86 -2.06
N PHE A 10 -11.42 -5.91 -2.99
CA PHE A 10 -10.37 -5.77 -4.02
C PHE A 10 -10.30 -6.87 -5.09
N ASN A 11 -11.30 -7.75 -5.23
CA ASN A 11 -11.37 -8.78 -6.29
C ASN A 11 -12.13 -8.34 -7.57
N GLY A 12 -12.50 -7.06 -7.66
CA GLY A 12 -13.14 -6.47 -8.84
C GLY A 12 -12.16 -6.22 -9.99
N PRO A 13 -12.66 -5.92 -11.20
CA PRO A 13 -11.80 -5.63 -12.34
C PRO A 13 -10.97 -4.37 -12.09
N ALA A 14 -9.78 -4.33 -12.69
CA ALA A 14 -8.97 -3.11 -12.68
C ALA A 14 -9.76 -1.97 -13.34
N PRO A 15 -9.77 -0.76 -12.74
CA PRO A 15 -10.51 0.36 -13.29
C PRO A 15 -9.94 0.76 -14.66
N PRO A 16 -10.75 1.40 -15.54
CA PRO A 16 -10.28 1.90 -16.82
C PRO A 16 -9.04 2.79 -16.69
N LYS A 17 -8.24 2.87 -17.75
CA LYS A 17 -7.13 3.83 -17.80
C LYS A 17 -7.69 5.25 -17.75
N VAL A 18 -7.06 6.11 -16.97
CA VAL A 18 -7.43 7.53 -16.81
C VAL A 18 -6.23 8.42 -17.08
N SER A 19 -6.47 9.72 -17.30
CA SER A 19 -5.41 10.69 -17.54
C SER A 19 -4.63 11.02 -16.25
N VAL A 20 -3.46 11.65 -16.40
CA VAL A 20 -2.66 12.14 -15.28
C VAL A 20 -3.42 13.18 -14.45
N ASP A 21 -4.19 14.05 -15.10
CA ASP A 21 -5.03 15.04 -14.41
C ASP A 21 -6.13 14.37 -13.58
N THR A 22 -6.75 13.31 -14.09
CA THR A 22 -7.70 12.51 -13.30
C THR A 22 -7.01 11.85 -12.10
N LEU A 23 -5.79 11.33 -12.27
CA LEU A 23 -5.01 10.80 -11.14
C LEU A 23 -4.69 11.88 -10.10
N ALA A 24 -4.40 13.11 -10.51
CA ALA A 24 -4.19 14.22 -9.58
C ALA A 24 -5.48 14.56 -8.81
N ALA A 25 -6.61 14.67 -9.51
CA ALA A 25 -7.92 14.94 -8.91
C ALA A 25 -8.35 13.85 -7.91
N LEU A 26 -8.08 12.58 -8.20
CA LEU A 26 -8.33 11.48 -7.26
C LEU A 26 -7.50 11.61 -5.99
N SER A 27 -6.22 11.99 -6.11
CA SER A 27 -5.35 12.23 -4.96
C SER A 27 -5.85 13.39 -4.10
N GLU A 28 -6.25 14.50 -4.73
CA GLU A 28 -6.81 15.66 -4.02
C GLU A 28 -8.10 15.30 -3.28
N LYS A 29 -8.98 14.52 -3.92
CA LYS A 29 -10.28 14.15 -3.37
C LYS A 29 -10.21 13.17 -2.20
N TYR A 30 -9.31 12.20 -2.25
CA TYR A 30 -9.27 11.06 -1.33
C TYR A 30 -8.03 11.00 -0.43
N GLY A 31 -6.88 11.49 -0.89
CA GLY A 31 -5.57 11.22 -0.26
C GLY A 31 -5.53 11.56 1.22
N ALA A 32 -5.90 12.79 1.60
CA ALA A 32 -5.91 13.23 3.00
C ALA A 32 -6.87 12.41 3.88
N LYS A 33 -8.05 12.05 3.37
CA LYS A 33 -9.06 11.26 4.11
C LYS A 33 -8.56 9.85 4.37
N ILE A 34 -7.93 9.22 3.39
CA ILE A 34 -7.38 7.87 3.50
C ILE A 34 -6.24 7.85 4.51
N VAL A 35 -5.30 8.81 4.43
CA VAL A 35 -4.19 8.92 5.39
C VAL A 35 -4.71 9.12 6.81
N GLN A 36 -5.70 10.00 7.00
CA GLN A 36 -6.30 10.24 8.31
C GLN A 36 -6.97 8.98 8.87
N SER A 37 -7.72 8.25 8.03
CA SER A 37 -8.35 6.98 8.41
C SER A 37 -7.31 5.93 8.82
N ALA A 38 -6.28 5.73 7.99
CA ALA A 38 -5.19 4.80 8.26
C ALA A 38 -4.44 5.15 9.55
N GLN A 39 -4.18 6.44 9.81
CA GLN A 39 -3.56 6.92 11.04
C GLN A 39 -4.42 6.62 12.28
N GLN A 40 -5.74 6.83 12.21
CA GLN A 40 -6.64 6.50 13.32
C GLN A 40 -6.64 4.99 13.62
N ILE A 41 -6.62 4.16 12.58
CA ILE A 41 -6.54 2.70 12.72
C ILE A 41 -5.19 2.32 13.33
N HIS A 42 -4.08 2.92 12.88
CA HIS A 42 -2.75 2.72 13.46
C HIS A 42 -2.73 2.99 14.97
N GLU A 43 -3.27 4.13 15.41
CA GLU A 43 -3.34 4.46 16.83
C GLU A 43 -4.19 3.47 17.64
N ARG A 44 -5.31 3.00 17.09
CA ARG A 44 -6.17 2.00 17.75
C ARG A 44 -5.52 0.63 17.82
N SER A 45 -4.74 0.25 16.80
CA SER A 45 -4.11 -1.07 16.70
C SER A 45 -3.11 -1.35 17.83
N LYS A 46 -2.59 -0.30 18.48
CA LYS A 46 -1.70 -0.42 19.65
C LYS A 46 -2.34 -1.09 20.85
N ARG A 47 -3.67 -1.21 20.88
CA ARG A 47 -4.43 -1.77 22.01
C ARG A 47 -5.37 -2.92 21.61
N LEU A 48 -5.66 -3.07 20.32
CA LEU A 48 -6.69 -3.98 19.82
C LEU A 48 -6.27 -4.54 18.46
N VAL A 49 -6.66 -5.78 18.16
CA VAL A 49 -6.59 -6.31 16.79
C VAL A 49 -7.56 -5.53 15.90
N ILE A 50 -7.10 -5.17 14.70
CA ILE A 50 -7.91 -4.52 13.68
C ILE A 50 -8.40 -5.56 12.68
N GLY A 51 -9.72 -5.66 12.50
CA GLY A 51 -10.33 -6.58 11.55
C GLY A 51 -9.99 -8.04 11.87
N ASP A 52 -9.55 -8.79 10.86
CA ASP A 52 -9.02 -10.16 11.00
C ASP A 52 -7.48 -10.18 11.11
N GLY A 53 -6.84 -9.02 11.19
CA GLY A 53 -5.39 -8.87 11.19
C GLY A 53 -4.72 -8.97 9.81
N SER A 54 -5.47 -9.13 8.72
CA SER A 54 -4.93 -9.16 7.35
C SER A 54 -4.70 -7.76 6.77
N SER A 55 -3.78 -7.65 5.80
CA SER A 55 -3.54 -6.39 5.10
C SER A 55 -4.74 -5.94 4.26
N THR A 56 -5.51 -6.89 3.73
CA THR A 56 -6.77 -6.66 3.02
C THR A 56 -7.84 -6.05 3.93
N SER A 57 -8.01 -6.58 5.15
CA SER A 57 -8.98 -6.05 6.11
C SER A 57 -8.59 -4.64 6.58
N PHE A 58 -7.30 -4.42 6.86
CA PHE A 58 -6.76 -3.08 7.13
C PHE A 58 -7.07 -2.10 5.99
N LEU A 59 -6.80 -2.49 4.74
CA LEU A 59 -7.04 -1.65 3.57
C LEU A 59 -8.52 -1.31 3.41
N TYR A 60 -9.41 -2.31 3.52
CA TYR A 60 -10.85 -2.10 3.47
C TYR A 60 -11.32 -1.10 4.53
N MET A 61 -10.89 -1.29 5.79
CA MET A 61 -11.26 -0.40 6.90
C MET A 61 -10.74 1.03 6.70
N ALA A 62 -9.55 1.19 6.09
CA ALA A 62 -9.00 2.50 5.80
C ALA A 62 -9.79 3.24 4.71
N LEU A 63 -10.23 2.51 3.66
CA LEU A 63 -10.87 3.08 2.47
C LEU A 63 -12.39 3.27 2.61
N ALA A 64 -13.11 2.32 3.21
CA ALA A 64 -14.56 2.33 3.33
C ALA A 64 -15.17 3.66 3.84
N PRO A 65 -14.63 4.33 4.88
CA PRO A 65 -15.20 5.59 5.37
C PRO A 65 -14.93 6.80 4.46
N THR A 66 -14.10 6.65 3.42
CA THR A 66 -13.65 7.77 2.57
C THR A 66 -14.48 7.95 1.30
N GLY A 67 -15.26 6.93 0.92
CA GLY A 67 -15.99 6.87 -0.35
C GLY A 67 -15.10 6.54 -1.56
N ALA A 68 -13.85 6.13 -1.33
CA ALA A 68 -13.01 5.51 -2.35
C ALA A 68 -13.47 4.08 -2.62
N SER A 69 -13.16 3.56 -3.81
CA SER A 69 -13.48 2.19 -4.20
C SER A 69 -12.86 1.17 -3.24
N THR A 70 -13.67 0.21 -2.80
CA THR A 70 -13.21 -0.98 -2.05
C THR A 70 -13.23 -2.27 -2.88
N THR A 71 -13.64 -2.14 -4.14
CA THR A 71 -13.78 -3.26 -5.08
C THR A 71 -12.51 -3.54 -5.87
N SER A 72 -11.58 -2.58 -5.98
CA SER A 72 -10.27 -2.78 -6.63
C SER A 72 -9.17 -1.97 -5.92
N LEU A 73 -7.90 -2.31 -6.13
CA LEU A 73 -6.78 -1.49 -5.64
C LEU A 73 -6.66 -0.13 -6.36
N GLY A 74 -7.46 0.13 -7.39
CA GLY A 74 -7.44 1.37 -8.15
C GLY A 74 -6.48 1.34 -9.36
N HIS A 75 -6.05 2.52 -9.80
CA HIS A 75 -5.22 2.72 -10.99
C HIS A 75 -3.73 2.50 -10.68
N LEU A 76 -3.10 1.53 -11.33
CA LEU A 76 -1.65 1.30 -11.20
C LEU A 76 -0.86 2.50 -11.73
N ILE A 77 -0.20 3.25 -10.86
CA ILE A 77 0.61 4.44 -11.22
C ILE A 77 2.10 4.16 -11.24
N TYR A 78 2.58 3.21 -10.44
CA TYR A 78 3.98 2.84 -10.31
C TYR A 78 4.14 1.33 -10.27
N ALA A 79 5.14 0.80 -10.97
CA ALA A 79 5.55 -0.59 -10.83
C ALA A 79 7.07 -0.72 -11.00
N GLN A 80 7.69 -1.43 -10.07
CA GLN A 80 9.12 -1.74 -10.08
C GLN A 80 9.34 -3.20 -9.70
N THR A 81 10.22 -3.88 -10.43
CA THR A 81 10.65 -5.25 -10.11
C THR A 81 12.16 -5.26 -9.98
N GLY A 82 12.67 -5.68 -8.82
CA GLY A 82 14.09 -5.52 -8.48
C GLY A 82 14.53 -4.06 -8.66
N GLY A 83 15.65 -3.82 -9.34
CA GLY A 83 16.12 -2.46 -9.64
C GLY A 83 15.42 -1.76 -10.83
N SER A 84 14.46 -2.40 -11.50
CA SER A 84 13.92 -1.91 -12.78
C SER A 84 12.50 -1.35 -12.64
N VAL A 85 12.31 -0.08 -13.00
CA VAL A 85 11.00 0.58 -13.05
C VAL A 85 10.32 0.27 -14.37
N GLN A 86 9.17 -0.40 -14.31
CA GLN A 86 8.37 -0.78 -15.49
C GLN A 86 7.26 0.22 -15.79
N LYS A 87 6.80 0.96 -14.79
CA LYS A 87 5.71 1.92 -14.94
C LYS A 87 5.89 3.11 -14.01
N ARG A 88 5.66 4.31 -14.54
CA ARG A 88 5.58 5.57 -13.80
C ARG A 88 4.63 6.51 -14.55
N LEU A 89 3.36 6.53 -14.16
CA LEU A 89 2.32 7.40 -14.75
C LEU A 89 2.11 8.70 -13.98
N GLY A 90 2.62 8.79 -12.75
CA GLY A 90 2.51 9.98 -11.91
C GLY A 90 3.35 9.80 -10.65
N ASP A 91 3.41 10.85 -9.85
CA ASP A 91 4.10 10.82 -8.56
C ASP A 91 3.32 9.97 -7.56
N ILE A 92 4.06 9.25 -6.71
CA ILE A 92 3.52 8.57 -5.54
C ILE A 92 3.13 9.65 -4.51
N MET A 93 1.91 9.59 -4.01
CA MET A 93 1.33 10.59 -3.12
C MET A 93 0.72 9.94 -1.85
N PRO A 94 0.61 10.69 -0.74
CA PRO A 94 -0.10 10.20 0.44
C PRO A 94 -1.55 9.78 0.12
N GLY A 95 -1.94 8.62 0.63
CA GLY A 95 -3.24 7.99 0.39
C GLY A 95 -3.25 7.00 -0.77
N ASP A 96 -2.17 6.90 -1.55
CA ASP A 96 -1.99 5.79 -2.48
C ASP A 96 -1.85 4.45 -1.75
N ILE A 97 -2.13 3.36 -2.45
CA ILE A 97 -1.98 2.00 -1.96
C ILE A 97 -0.65 1.44 -2.45
N VAL A 98 0.20 0.99 -1.54
CA VAL A 98 1.41 0.22 -1.88
C VAL A 98 1.12 -1.28 -1.75
N ALA A 99 1.56 -2.06 -2.73
CA ALA A 99 1.51 -3.52 -2.71
C ALA A 99 2.91 -4.11 -2.93
N LEU A 100 3.32 -5.01 -2.04
CA LEU A 100 4.64 -5.63 -2.01
C LEU A 100 4.50 -7.13 -2.28
N TYR A 101 4.93 -7.57 -3.45
CA TYR A 101 4.91 -8.96 -3.87
C TYR A 101 6.30 -9.56 -3.75
N GLU A 102 6.51 -10.42 -2.75
CA GLU A 102 7.79 -11.06 -2.46
C GLU A 102 8.95 -10.04 -2.45
N ALA A 103 8.70 -8.82 -1.98
CA ALA A 103 9.58 -7.69 -2.18
C ALA A 103 10.75 -7.75 -1.21
N HIS A 104 11.95 -8.05 -1.73
CA HIS A 104 13.16 -8.17 -0.92
C HIS A 104 13.94 -6.86 -0.94
N PHE A 105 13.95 -6.16 0.19
CA PHE A 105 14.73 -4.95 0.38
C PHE A 105 16.02 -5.26 1.13
N LYS A 106 17.15 -4.79 0.61
CA LYS A 106 18.46 -4.88 1.26
C LYS A 106 19.22 -3.57 1.13
N GLY A 107 19.60 -2.99 2.25
CA GLY A 107 20.31 -1.72 2.31
C GLY A 107 21.05 -1.50 3.64
N HIS A 108 21.47 -0.26 3.87
CA HIS A 108 22.18 0.15 5.08
C HIS A 108 21.25 0.95 6.02
N LYS A 109 21.37 0.73 7.34
CA LYS A 109 20.70 1.50 8.38
C LYS A 109 21.46 2.80 8.63
N GLY A 110 20.79 3.95 8.47
CA GLY A 110 21.32 5.28 8.80
C GLY A 110 22.32 5.87 7.80
N GLY A 111 22.59 7.18 7.93
CA GLY A 111 23.47 7.94 7.03
C GLY A 111 24.97 7.71 7.22
N LEU A 112 25.38 6.91 8.21
CA LEU A 112 26.78 6.60 8.53
C LEU A 112 27.15 5.12 8.29
N GLY A 113 26.27 4.33 7.65
CA GLY A 113 26.57 2.94 7.27
C GLY A 113 26.64 1.92 8.43
N LEU A 114 26.17 2.28 9.63
CA LEU A 114 26.19 1.41 10.80
C LEU A 114 25.01 0.42 10.75
N GLY A 115 25.23 -0.68 10.02
CA GLY A 115 24.38 -1.87 10.01
C GLY A 115 23.67 -2.10 8.67
N ASN A 116 23.54 -3.36 8.26
CA ASN A 116 22.74 -3.74 7.09
C ASN A 116 21.33 -4.12 7.53
N TYR A 117 20.36 -3.99 6.63
CA TYR A 117 19.06 -4.62 6.77
C TYR A 117 18.74 -5.45 5.54
N SER A 118 17.96 -6.51 5.75
CA SER A 118 17.44 -7.40 4.72
C SER A 118 16.06 -7.85 5.18
N ALA A 119 15.02 -7.52 4.42
CA ALA A 119 13.64 -7.85 4.77
C ALA A 119 12.86 -8.22 3.50
N VAL A 120 12.06 -9.28 3.60
CA VAL A 120 11.14 -9.72 2.54
C VAL A 120 9.72 -9.41 2.98
N TRP A 121 8.91 -8.86 2.08
CA TRP A 121 7.53 -8.47 2.35
C TRP A 121 6.57 -9.17 1.39
N GLY A 122 5.55 -9.80 1.96
CA GLY A 122 4.54 -10.55 1.21
C GLY A 122 5.09 -11.81 0.54
N SER A 123 4.20 -12.49 -0.17
CA SER A 123 4.53 -13.59 -1.07
C SER A 123 4.14 -13.23 -2.50
N ARG A 124 4.25 -14.19 -3.42
CA ARG A 124 3.81 -14.02 -4.80
C ARG A 124 2.28 -13.98 -4.89
N GLU A 125 1.61 -14.80 -4.09
CA GLU A 125 0.15 -14.98 -4.06
C GLU A 125 -0.52 -13.94 -3.15
N GLU A 126 0.10 -13.62 -2.01
CA GLU A 126 -0.44 -12.74 -0.98
C GLU A 126 0.51 -11.56 -0.74
N PRO A 127 0.31 -10.43 -1.44
CA PRO A 127 1.13 -9.25 -1.21
C PRO A 127 0.84 -8.62 0.15
N VAL A 128 1.84 -7.93 0.70
CA VAL A 128 1.57 -6.97 1.79
C VAL A 128 1.00 -5.71 1.17
N LEU A 129 -0.21 -5.34 1.61
CA LEU A 129 -0.89 -4.10 1.25
C LEU A 129 -0.70 -3.04 2.34
N GLY A 130 -0.58 -1.79 1.94
CA GLY A 130 -0.47 -0.66 2.86
C GLY A 130 -0.92 0.66 2.25
N ILE A 131 -1.15 1.65 3.10
CA ILE A 131 -1.49 3.01 2.72
C ILE A 131 -0.25 3.89 2.81
N VAL A 132 0.14 4.51 1.70
CA VAL A 132 1.23 5.49 1.66
C VAL A 132 0.87 6.68 2.56
N SER A 133 1.69 6.95 3.57
CA SER A 133 1.54 8.11 4.44
C SER A 133 2.39 9.30 3.99
N ASP A 134 3.51 9.03 3.33
CA ASP A 134 4.45 10.03 2.83
C ASP A 134 5.35 9.44 1.74
N PHE A 135 5.89 10.28 0.86
CA PHE A 135 6.88 9.89 -0.14
C PHE A 135 8.04 10.89 -0.19
N GLU A 136 9.22 10.45 0.24
CA GLU A 136 10.45 11.23 0.17
C GLU A 136 11.09 11.07 -1.22
N ALA A 137 10.64 11.85 -2.21
CA ALA A 137 11.04 11.73 -3.61
C ALA A 137 12.58 11.72 -3.82
N LYS A 138 13.32 12.60 -3.12
CA LYS A 138 14.79 12.65 -3.20
C LYS A 138 15.50 11.38 -2.75
N LYS A 139 14.85 10.58 -1.89
CA LYS A 139 15.39 9.32 -1.37
C LYS A 139 14.72 8.10 -1.99
N SER A 140 13.80 8.30 -2.94
CA SER A 140 12.99 7.24 -3.53
C SER A 140 12.34 6.36 -2.44
N LYS A 141 11.78 6.98 -1.39
CA LYS A 141 11.38 6.26 -0.16
C LYS A 141 9.91 6.49 0.18
N ILE A 142 9.15 5.39 0.21
CA ILE A 142 7.75 5.34 0.65
C ILE A 142 7.72 5.18 2.16
N LYS A 143 6.90 5.96 2.86
CA LYS A 143 6.42 5.60 4.21
C LYS A 143 4.98 5.14 4.08
N ALA A 144 4.60 4.09 4.79
CA ALA A 144 3.25 3.56 4.71
C ALA A 144 2.77 3.06 6.07
N TYR A 145 1.45 3.08 6.27
CA TYR A 145 0.80 2.27 7.28
C TYR A 145 0.54 0.88 6.71
N ALA A 146 0.99 -0.17 7.41
CA ALA A 146 0.81 -1.56 6.97
C ALA A 146 0.75 -2.50 8.17
N VAL A 147 0.11 -3.66 8.00
CA VAL A 147 0.07 -4.70 9.03
C VAL A 147 1.48 -5.19 9.34
N ASN A 148 1.78 -5.31 10.63
CA ASN A 148 3.01 -5.90 11.14
C ASN A 148 3.20 -7.33 10.60
N GLN A 149 4.38 -7.61 10.02
CA GLN A 149 4.71 -8.91 9.43
C GLN A 149 5.66 -9.76 10.30
N HIS A 150 5.92 -9.35 11.54
CA HIS A 150 6.82 -10.07 12.43
C HIS A 150 6.15 -11.37 12.92
N PRO A 151 6.81 -12.53 12.73
CA PRO A 151 6.30 -13.78 13.28
C PRO A 151 6.05 -13.68 14.78
N ASN A 152 4.99 -14.31 15.26
CA ASN A 152 4.61 -14.34 16.68
C ASN A 152 4.36 -12.96 17.31
N SER A 153 4.10 -11.93 16.48
CA SER A 153 3.70 -10.60 16.96
C SER A 153 2.20 -10.43 16.82
N TYR A 154 1.64 -9.54 17.66
CA TYR A 154 0.24 -9.15 17.55
C TYR A 154 0.02 -8.41 16.21
N PRO A 155 -1.10 -8.63 15.49
CA PRO A 155 -1.37 -8.00 14.20
C PRO A 155 -1.73 -6.51 14.35
N THR A 156 -0.74 -5.72 14.75
CA THR A 156 -0.82 -4.26 14.82
C THR A 156 -0.56 -3.65 13.46
N ILE A 157 -0.90 -2.38 13.30
CA ILE A 157 -0.48 -1.59 12.15
C ILE A 157 0.79 -0.86 12.54
N ASP A 158 1.82 -0.99 11.73
CA ASP A 158 3.09 -0.27 11.86
C ASP A 158 3.18 0.86 10.83
N ALA A 159 4.25 1.65 10.90
CA ALA A 159 4.58 2.69 9.93
C ALA A 159 5.93 2.45 9.21
N PRO A 160 6.12 1.32 8.48
CA PRO A 160 7.37 0.99 7.81
C PRO A 160 7.76 2.00 6.72
N SER A 161 9.05 2.01 6.38
CA SER A 161 9.60 2.76 5.26
C SER A 161 10.26 1.83 4.25
N TYR A 162 9.96 2.02 2.97
CA TYR A 162 10.50 1.23 1.86
C TYR A 162 11.31 2.15 0.94
N LYS A 163 12.63 1.98 0.94
CA LYS A 163 13.50 2.67 -0.01
C LYS A 163 13.54 1.87 -1.30
N LEU A 164 12.94 2.41 -2.36
CA LEU A 164 12.75 1.73 -3.64
C LEU A 164 14.08 1.31 -4.28
N ASP A 165 15.14 2.10 -4.11
CA ASP A 165 16.49 1.78 -4.62
C ASP A 165 17.12 0.58 -3.89
N ASP A 166 16.61 0.21 -2.72
CA ASP A 166 17.10 -0.93 -1.95
C ASP A 166 16.39 -2.26 -2.35
N LEU A 167 15.41 -2.22 -3.27
CA LEU A 167 14.70 -3.41 -3.78
C LEU A 167 15.63 -4.28 -4.63
N LYS A 168 15.88 -5.52 -4.19
CA LYS A 168 16.77 -6.49 -4.87
C LYS A 168 16.01 -7.49 -5.72
N SER A 169 14.87 -7.97 -5.25
CA SER A 169 13.98 -8.88 -5.98
C SER A 169 12.52 -8.65 -5.56
N GLY A 170 11.59 -9.36 -6.20
CA GLY A 170 10.16 -9.12 -6.03
C GLY A 170 9.70 -7.85 -6.70
N THR A 171 8.45 -7.46 -6.41
CA THR A 171 7.78 -6.34 -7.09
C THR A 171 7.11 -5.40 -6.11
N VAL A 172 7.31 -4.10 -6.33
CA VAL A 172 6.56 -3.01 -5.68
C VAL A 172 5.59 -2.43 -6.69
N LYS A 173 4.32 -2.35 -6.34
CA LYS A 173 3.30 -1.63 -7.11
C LYS A 173 2.70 -0.53 -6.24
N VAL A 174 2.39 0.60 -6.85
CA VAL A 174 1.62 1.67 -6.19
C VAL A 174 0.40 1.98 -7.04
N PHE A 175 -0.74 2.09 -6.38
CA PHE A 175 -2.03 2.34 -6.99
C PHE A 175 -2.65 3.61 -6.42
N ARG A 176 -3.24 4.41 -7.30
CA ARG A 176 -4.13 5.48 -6.89
C ARG A 176 -5.55 4.93 -6.78
N VAL A 177 -6.22 5.16 -5.66
CA VAL A 177 -7.60 4.72 -5.47
C VAL A 177 -8.51 5.19 -6.60
N ALA A 178 -9.48 4.35 -6.96
CA ALA A 178 -10.57 4.73 -7.85
C ALA A 178 -11.75 5.29 -7.05
N GLU A 179 -12.67 5.95 -7.74
CA GLU A 179 -13.98 6.30 -7.19
C GLU A 179 -14.89 5.05 -7.20
N GLU A 180 -15.67 4.86 -6.13
CA GLU A 180 -16.69 3.81 -6.09
C GLU A 180 -17.78 4.12 -7.13
N MET A 181 -17.99 3.23 -8.10
CA MET A 181 -19.04 3.38 -9.10
C MET A 181 -20.38 3.09 -8.41
N ARG A 182 -21.18 4.14 -8.18
CA ARG A 182 -22.54 4.01 -7.64
C ARG A 182 -23.53 3.59 -8.70
#